data_AF-A0A1H9WT55-F1
#
_entry.id   AF-A0A1H9WT55-F1
#
_cell.length_a   1.000
_cell.length_b   1.000
_cell.length_c   1.000
_cell.angle_alpha   90.00
_cell.angle_beta   90.00
_cell.angle_gamma   90.00
#
_symmetry.space_group_name_H-M   'P 1'
#
loop_
_entity.id
_entity.type
_entity.pdbx_description
1 polymer ?
#
loop_
_entity_poly.entity_id
_entity_poly.type
_entity_poly.pdbx_seq_one_letter_code
_entity_poly.pdbx_strand_id
1 'polypeptide(L)'
;MRIVSLLAVTLLLLAGCGGGIAVDTNADLDSAVRTFVGEKAEKPRPFSEFTSWNWDELYVVDLDGADSGYVEEVTGEKFDVPWGSKSGVFLYYEGGKRVRAELMNNGAFCPGIYTREAVVDYKFACWLQDSKVRDLRAK
;
A
#
# COMPACT_ATOMS: atom_id res chain seq x y z
N MET A 1 -31.15 43.43 33.40
CA MET A 1 -29.89 42.75 33.05
C MET A 1 -30.03 41.28 33.39
N ARG A 2 -30.23 40.42 32.38
CA ARG A 2 -30.44 38.99 32.55
C ARG A 2 -30.13 38.27 31.23
N ILE A 3 -29.52 37.09 31.38
CA ILE A 3 -29.41 35.96 30.45
C ILE A 3 -28.12 35.92 29.62
N VAL A 4 -27.16 35.22 30.23
CA VAL A 4 -26.12 34.36 29.64
C VAL A 4 -26.73 33.43 28.57
N SER A 5 -25.92 33.08 27.56
CA SER A 5 -26.01 31.92 26.65
C SER A 5 -26.17 32.33 25.19
N LEU A 6 -25.51 31.75 24.19
CA LEU A 6 -24.79 30.50 24.09
C LEU A 6 -23.82 30.66 22.91
N LEU A 7 -22.53 30.38 23.12
CA LEU A 7 -21.63 30.05 22.01
C LEU A 7 -22.21 28.81 21.32
N ALA A 8 -22.81 28.99 20.15
CA ALA A 8 -23.04 27.87 19.24
C ALA A 8 -21.70 27.50 18.62
N VAL A 9 -20.89 26.73 19.36
CA VAL A 9 -19.83 25.93 18.76
C VAL A 9 -20.54 24.88 17.94
N THR A 10 -20.75 25.16 16.66
CA THR A 10 -21.09 24.14 15.68
C THR A 10 -19.91 23.20 15.58
N LEU A 11 -19.94 22.16 16.43
CA LEU A 11 -19.23 20.91 16.24
C LEU A 11 -19.68 20.35 14.89
N LEU A 12 -18.98 20.72 13.82
CA LEU A 12 -18.94 19.93 12.60
C LEU A 12 -18.11 18.68 12.89
N LEU A 13 -18.72 17.78 13.66
CA LEU A 13 -18.50 16.34 13.56
C LEU A 13 -18.97 15.94 12.16
N LEU A 14 -18.15 16.22 11.15
CA LEU A 14 -18.18 15.43 9.94
C LEU A 14 -17.70 14.06 10.38
N ALA A 15 -18.68 13.18 10.62
CA ALA A 15 -18.52 11.76 10.60
C ALA A 15 -17.46 11.42 9.54
N GLY A 16 -16.29 10.99 10.00
CA GLY A 16 -15.37 10.28 9.15
C GLY A 16 -16.10 9.02 8.75
N CYS A 17 -16.79 9.09 7.61
CA CYS A 17 -17.20 7.90 6.89
C CYS A 17 -15.93 7.09 6.72
N GLY A 18 -15.79 6.05 7.55
CA GLY A 18 -14.90 4.92 7.33
C GLY A 18 -15.39 4.14 6.12
N GLY A 19 -15.49 4.81 4.97
CA GLY A 19 -15.47 4.16 3.68
C GLY A 19 -14.06 3.64 3.53
N GLY A 20 -13.86 2.41 4.00
CA GLY A 20 -12.61 1.69 3.81
C GLY A 20 -12.19 1.77 2.35
N ILE A 21 -10.92 2.04 2.10
CA ILE A 21 -10.38 1.97 0.74
C ILE A 21 -10.45 0.51 0.35
N ALA A 22 -11.35 0.19 -0.58
CA ALA A 22 -11.46 -1.14 -1.14
C ALA A 22 -10.11 -1.56 -1.73
N VAL A 23 -9.73 -2.81 -1.45
CA VAL A 23 -8.54 -3.39 -2.08
C VAL A 23 -8.95 -4.00 -3.40
N ASP A 24 -8.42 -3.44 -4.47
CA ASP A 24 -8.64 -3.96 -5.82
C ASP A 24 -7.43 -4.79 -6.26
N THR A 25 -7.66 -5.85 -7.02
CA THR A 25 -6.56 -6.52 -7.72
C THR A 25 -6.09 -5.63 -8.86
N ASN A 26 -4.79 -5.31 -8.90
CA ASN A 26 -4.22 -4.51 -9.99
C ASN A 26 -3.41 -5.39 -10.95
N ALA A 27 -4.13 -6.09 -11.84
CA ALA A 27 -3.52 -6.99 -12.82
C ALA A 27 -2.58 -6.28 -13.82
N ASP A 28 -2.87 -5.01 -14.13
CA ASP A 28 -2.05 -4.22 -15.06
C ASP A 28 -0.69 -3.87 -14.46
N LEU A 29 -0.66 -3.44 -13.20
CA LEU A 29 0.58 -3.18 -12.45
C LEU A 29 1.42 -4.46 -12.32
N ASP A 30 0.78 -5.57 -11.92
CA ASP A 30 1.41 -6.89 -11.82
C ASP A 30 2.06 -7.30 -13.16
N SER A 31 1.33 -7.14 -14.26
CA SER A 31 1.79 -7.48 -15.61
C SER A 31 2.95 -6.59 -16.07
N ALA A 32 2.85 -5.28 -15.85
CA ALA A 32 3.86 -4.30 -16.26
C ALA A 32 5.19 -4.52 -15.55
N VAL A 33 5.16 -4.70 -14.22
CA VAL A 33 6.36 -4.96 -13.43
C VAL A 33 7.00 -6.29 -13.84
N ARG A 34 6.20 -7.35 -14.00
CA ARG A 34 6.72 -8.67 -14.41
C ARG A 34 7.35 -8.65 -15.80
N THR A 35 6.75 -7.92 -16.73
CA THR A 35 7.31 -7.75 -18.08
C THR A 35 8.68 -7.10 -17.99
N PHE A 36 8.80 -5.98 -17.27
CA PHE A 36 10.07 -5.29 -17.09
C PHE A 36 11.14 -6.15 -16.39
N VAL A 37 10.79 -6.85 -15.31
CA VAL A 37 11.71 -7.77 -14.62
C VAL A 37 12.13 -8.92 -15.54
N GLY A 38 11.21 -9.44 -16.36
CA GLY A 38 11.47 -10.51 -17.33
C GLY A 38 12.38 -10.10 -18.48
N GLU A 39 12.34 -8.84 -18.89
CA GLU A 39 13.25 -8.25 -19.90
C GLU A 39 14.70 -8.15 -19.42
N LYS A 40 14.94 -8.24 -18.10
CA LYS A 40 16.28 -8.14 -17.48
C LYS A 40 17.02 -6.86 -17.90
N ALA A 41 16.30 -5.75 -17.99
CA ALA A 41 16.86 -4.46 -18.36
C ALA A 41 17.94 -4.02 -17.35
N GLU A 42 19.13 -3.63 -17.82
CA GLU A 42 20.28 -3.35 -16.95
C GLU A 42 20.09 -2.18 -15.98
N LYS A 43 19.20 -1.25 -16.30
CA LYS A 43 18.95 -0.03 -15.53
C LYS A 43 17.65 -0.18 -14.73
N PRO A 44 17.69 0.11 -13.42
CA PRO A 44 16.47 0.16 -12.60
C PRO A 44 15.54 1.26 -13.10
N ARG A 45 14.24 1.10 -12.85
CA ARG A 45 13.22 2.11 -13.14
C ARG A 45 12.48 2.54 -11.88
N PRO A 46 12.17 3.83 -11.70
CA PRO A 46 11.30 4.28 -10.62
C PRO A 46 9.98 3.48 -10.61
N PHE A 47 9.53 3.07 -9.42
CA PHE A 47 8.25 2.36 -9.29
C PHE A 47 7.08 3.22 -9.74
N SER A 48 7.20 4.55 -9.62
CA SER A 48 6.24 5.53 -10.13
C SER A 48 6.04 5.50 -11.65
N GLU A 49 6.88 4.81 -12.43
CA GLU A 49 6.63 4.60 -13.86
C GLU A 49 5.58 3.51 -14.13
N PHE A 50 5.33 2.63 -13.15
CA PHE A 50 4.41 1.50 -13.28
C PHE A 50 3.01 1.80 -12.71
N THR A 51 2.87 2.89 -11.95
CA THR A 51 1.62 3.27 -11.29
C THR A 51 1.37 4.77 -11.44
N SER A 52 0.10 5.15 -11.61
CA SER A 52 -0.32 6.56 -11.69
C SER A 52 -0.68 7.17 -10.33
N TRP A 53 -0.60 6.38 -9.25
CA TRP A 53 -0.98 6.83 -7.91
C TRP A 53 0.04 7.80 -7.32
N ASN A 54 -0.47 8.79 -6.59
CA ASN A 54 0.34 9.68 -5.76
C ASN A 54 0.44 9.08 -4.35
N TRP A 55 1.64 9.00 -3.77
CA TRP A 55 1.86 8.37 -2.47
C TRP A 55 3.20 8.79 -1.90
N ASP A 56 3.32 9.10 -0.62
CA ASP A 56 4.60 9.39 0.04
C ASP A 56 5.23 8.13 0.66
N GLU A 57 4.38 7.24 1.20
CA GLU A 57 4.78 5.94 1.75
C GLU A 57 3.95 4.82 1.11
N LEU A 58 4.60 3.70 0.82
CA LEU A 58 4.00 2.47 0.33
C LEU A 58 4.33 1.35 1.32
N TYR A 59 3.31 0.78 1.96
CA TYR A 59 3.44 -0.37 2.85
C TYR A 59 3.16 -1.62 2.04
N VAL A 60 4.15 -2.49 1.92
CA VAL A 60 4.01 -3.80 1.28
C VAL A 60 3.88 -4.84 2.38
N VAL A 61 2.76 -5.55 2.39
CA VAL A 61 2.47 -6.65 3.30
C VAL A 61 2.51 -7.94 2.50
N ASP A 62 3.40 -8.86 2.87
CA ASP A 62 3.42 -10.21 2.31
C ASP A 62 2.27 -11.03 2.89
N LEU A 63 1.49 -11.65 2.02
CA LEU A 63 0.37 -12.52 2.39
C LEU A 63 0.72 -14.00 2.32
N ASP A 64 1.95 -14.37 1.92
CA ASP A 64 2.35 -15.77 1.85
C ASP A 64 2.32 -16.42 3.24
N GLY A 65 1.37 -17.34 3.43
CA GLY A 65 1.13 -18.00 4.72
C GLY A 65 0.45 -17.13 5.78
N ALA A 66 0.00 -15.91 5.45
CA ALA A 66 -0.78 -15.07 6.35
C ALA A 66 -2.24 -15.55 6.45
N ASP A 67 -2.78 -15.62 7.67
CA ASP A 67 -4.21 -15.77 7.88
C ASP A 67 -4.96 -14.44 7.70
N SER A 68 -6.27 -14.50 7.44
CA SER A 68 -7.07 -13.32 7.17
C SER A 68 -7.19 -12.35 8.35
N GLY A 69 -6.99 -12.82 9.57
CA GLY A 69 -7.00 -11.99 10.78
C GLY A 69 -5.77 -11.09 10.85
N TYR A 70 -4.58 -11.61 10.54
CA TYR A 70 -3.35 -10.82 10.45
C TYR A 70 -3.46 -9.72 9.38
N VAL A 71 -4.06 -10.05 8.23
CA VAL A 71 -4.28 -9.06 7.16
C VAL A 71 -5.24 -7.97 7.63
N GLU A 72 -6.37 -8.33 8.25
CA GLU A 72 -7.30 -7.36 8.82
C GLU A 72 -6.65 -6.49 9.90
N GLU A 73 -5.79 -7.05 10.74
CA GLU A 73 -5.05 -6.31 11.77
C GLU A 73 -4.10 -5.26 11.16
N VAL A 74 -3.27 -5.66 10.20
CA VAL A 74 -2.24 -4.78 9.62
C VAL A 74 -2.83 -3.71 8.71
N THR A 75 -3.91 -4.04 8.01
CA THR A 75 -4.50 -3.18 6.98
C THR A 75 -5.78 -2.47 7.45
N GLY A 76 -6.41 -2.93 8.53
CA GLY A 76 -7.70 -2.43 9.01
C GLY A 76 -8.90 -2.78 8.12
N GLU A 77 -8.77 -3.72 7.18
CA GLU A 77 -9.82 -4.09 6.22
C GLU A 77 -10.05 -5.60 6.20
N LYS A 78 -11.30 -6.03 5.98
CA LYS A 78 -11.59 -7.45 5.76
C LYS A 78 -11.39 -7.81 4.29
N PHE A 79 -10.66 -8.88 4.05
CA PHE A 79 -10.39 -9.38 2.72
C PHE A 79 -11.07 -10.73 2.52
N ASP A 80 -12.11 -10.74 1.70
CA ASP A 80 -12.85 -11.95 1.30
C ASP A 80 -12.44 -12.42 -0.11
N VAL A 81 -11.14 -12.38 -0.41
CA VAL A 81 -10.60 -12.87 -1.70
C VAL A 81 -9.60 -13.99 -1.46
N PRO A 82 -9.61 -15.05 -2.30
CA PRO A 82 -8.60 -16.10 -2.20
C PRO A 82 -7.26 -15.53 -2.66
N TRP A 83 -6.42 -15.12 -1.71
CA TRP A 83 -5.02 -14.81 -2.01
C TRP A 83 -4.21 -16.10 -2.12
N GLY A 84 -3.44 -16.21 -3.20
CA GLY A 84 -2.56 -17.34 -3.46
C GLY A 84 -1.20 -17.18 -2.76
N SER A 85 -0.34 -18.19 -2.89
CA SER A 85 1.07 -18.03 -2.52
C SER A 85 1.70 -16.90 -3.34
N LYS A 86 2.62 -16.14 -2.71
CA LYS A 86 3.26 -14.94 -3.29
C LYS A 86 2.32 -13.75 -3.53
N SER A 87 1.23 -13.68 -2.80
CA SER A 87 0.36 -12.52 -2.81
C SER A 87 0.84 -11.46 -1.82
N GLY A 88 0.47 -10.21 -2.05
CA GLY A 88 0.81 -9.10 -1.18
C GLY A 88 -0.16 -7.94 -1.32
N VAL A 89 -0.33 -7.18 -0.25
CA VAL A 89 -1.12 -5.95 -0.27
C VAL A 89 -0.19 -4.75 -0.28
N PHE A 90 -0.42 -3.86 -1.24
CA PHE A 90 0.29 -2.61 -1.43
C PHE A 90 -0.62 -1.49 -0.93
N LEU A 91 -0.31 -0.91 0.24
CA LEU A 91 -1.07 0.19 0.83
C LEU A 91 -0.33 1.51 0.58
N TYR A 92 -0.94 2.39 -0.19
CA TYR A 92 -0.38 3.68 -0.55
C TYR A 92 -0.91 4.76 0.39
N TYR A 93 0.00 5.58 0.92
CA TYR A 93 -0.31 6.68 1.84
C TYR A 93 0.21 8.01 1.29
N GLU A 94 -0.57 9.08 1.41
CA GLU A 94 -0.18 10.46 1.10
C GLU A 94 -0.51 11.35 2.30
N GLY A 95 0.46 12.13 2.78
CA GLY A 95 0.28 12.98 3.96
C GLY A 95 -0.18 12.24 5.22
N GLY A 96 0.24 10.97 5.38
CA GLY A 96 -0.16 10.10 6.50
C GLY A 96 -1.55 9.50 6.40
N LYS A 97 -2.26 9.67 5.28
CA LYS A 97 -3.57 9.07 5.02
C LYS A 97 -3.46 8.00 3.95
N ARG A 98 -4.09 6.84 4.15
CA ARG A 98 -4.22 5.83 3.10
C ARG A 98 -5.03 6.43 1.95
N VAL A 99 -4.56 6.28 0.72
CA VAL A 99 -5.21 6.78 -0.51
C VAL A 99 -5.53 5.66 -1.51
N ARG A 100 -4.83 4.54 -1.43
CA ARG A 100 -5.05 3.36 -2.28
C ARG A 100 -4.61 2.09 -1.56
N ALA A 101 -5.24 0.97 -1.88
CA ALA A 101 -4.81 -0.36 -1.50
C ALA A 101 -4.96 -1.29 -2.72
N GLU A 102 -3.94 -2.09 -3.00
CA GLU A 102 -3.93 -2.99 -4.15
C GLU A 102 -3.48 -4.39 -3.74
N LEU A 103 -4.17 -5.41 -4.25
CA LEU A 103 -3.76 -6.80 -4.13
C LEU A 103 -2.90 -7.17 -5.34
N MET A 104 -1.72 -7.68 -5.05
CA MET A 104 -0.75 -8.20 -6.02
C MET A 104 -0.68 -9.71 -5.83
N ASN A 105 -0.81 -10.50 -6.91
CA ASN A 105 -0.99 -11.96 -6.80
C ASN A 105 0.17 -12.77 -7.40
N ASN A 106 1.16 -12.10 -8.00
CA ASN A 106 2.27 -12.77 -8.69
C ASN A 106 3.62 -12.15 -8.32
N GLY A 107 3.79 -11.88 -7.02
CA GLY A 107 4.89 -11.13 -6.47
C GLY A 107 6.22 -11.87 -6.37
N ALA A 108 7.29 -11.08 -6.39
CA ALA A 108 8.55 -11.35 -5.72
C ALA A 108 8.98 -10.02 -5.08
N PHE A 109 8.13 -9.49 -4.20
CA PHE A 109 8.37 -8.26 -3.45
C PHE A 109 8.61 -8.61 -1.98
N CYS A 110 9.34 -7.74 -1.29
CA CYS A 110 9.64 -7.92 0.12
C CYS A 110 8.65 -7.08 0.94
N PRO A 111 8.21 -7.56 2.12
CA PRO A 111 7.44 -6.73 3.02
C PRO A 111 8.30 -5.57 3.54
N GLY A 112 7.70 -4.40 3.72
CA GLY A 112 8.42 -3.20 4.13
C GLY A 112 7.67 -1.91 3.88
N ILE A 113 8.25 -0.79 4.33
CA ILE A 113 7.79 0.56 4.03
C ILE A 113 8.74 1.17 3.00
N TYR A 114 8.21 1.51 1.84
CA TYR A 114 8.90 2.13 0.71
C TYR A 114 8.45 3.59 0.56
N THR A 115 9.29 4.43 -0.04
CA THR A 115 9.07 5.86 -0.34
C THR A 115 9.00 6.06 -1.85
N ARG A 116 8.55 7.22 -2.34
CA ARG A 116 8.47 7.52 -3.79
C ARG A 116 9.74 7.26 -4.59
N GLU A 117 10.88 7.22 -3.92
CA GLU A 117 12.19 6.96 -4.53
C GLU A 117 12.41 5.47 -4.81
N ALA A 118 11.47 4.60 -4.47
CA ALA A 118 11.56 3.17 -4.73
C ALA A 118 11.71 2.87 -6.23
N VAL A 119 12.53 1.86 -6.53
CA VAL A 119 12.83 1.42 -7.88
C VAL A 119 12.52 -0.06 -8.07
N VAL A 120 12.21 -0.44 -9.30
CA VAL A 120 12.11 -1.81 -9.77
C VAL A 120 13.44 -2.21 -10.42
N ASP A 121 14.02 -3.32 -9.99
CA ASP A 121 15.27 -3.87 -10.53
C ASP A 121 15.27 -5.41 -10.49
N TYR A 122 15.54 -6.03 -11.64
CA TYR A 122 15.53 -7.48 -11.81
C TYR A 122 16.67 -8.21 -11.08
N LYS A 123 17.73 -7.50 -10.70
CA LYS A 123 18.93 -8.09 -10.07
C LYS A 123 18.71 -8.47 -8.60
N PHE A 124 17.63 -8.01 -7.99
CA PHE A 124 17.34 -8.27 -6.59
C PHE A 124 16.36 -9.45 -6.43
N ALA A 125 16.50 -10.18 -5.32
CA ALA A 125 15.58 -11.27 -4.96
C ALA A 125 14.14 -10.76 -4.78
N CYS A 126 14.00 -9.54 -4.26
CA CYS A 126 12.78 -8.77 -4.27
C CYS A 126 12.92 -7.61 -5.26
N TRP A 127 12.08 -7.57 -6.29
CA TRP A 127 12.26 -6.61 -7.39
C TRP A 127 12.06 -5.15 -6.99
N LEU A 128 11.35 -4.87 -5.89
CA LEU A 128 11.16 -3.52 -5.35
C LEU A 128 12.25 -3.19 -4.32
N GLN A 129 12.95 -2.08 -4.53
CA GLN A 129 14.02 -1.60 -3.68
C GLN A 129 13.84 -0.13 -3.31
N ASP A 130 14.23 0.22 -2.10
CA ASP A 130 14.35 1.60 -1.65
C ASP A 130 15.49 1.72 -0.63
N SER A 131 16.38 2.70 -0.81
CA SER A 131 17.45 3.01 0.14
C SER A 131 16.95 3.40 1.54
N LYS A 132 15.68 3.82 1.64
CA LYS A 132 14.98 4.25 2.86
C LYS A 132 14.02 3.18 3.38
N VAL A 133 14.11 1.95 2.88
CA VAL A 133 13.20 0.87 3.28
C VAL A 133 13.29 0.63 4.80
N ARG A 134 12.14 0.47 5.44
CA ARG A 134 12.01 0.11 6.85
C ARG A 134 11.29 -1.23 6.95
N ASP A 135 11.88 -2.18 7.69
CA ASP A 135 11.22 -3.46 7.95
C ASP A 135 9.97 -3.22 8.81
N LEU A 136 8.85 -3.81 8.42
CA LEU A 136 7.61 -3.77 9.19
C LEU A 136 7.77 -4.46 10.55
N ARG A 137 8.73 -5.38 10.69
CA ARG A 137 9.04 -6.08 11.96
C ARG A 137 9.85 -5.23 12.95
N ALA A 138 10.34 -4.06 12.54
CA ALA A 138 11.15 -3.19 13.39
C ALA A 138 10.32 -2.20 14.23
N LYS A 139 8.99 -2.31 14.20
CA LYS A 139 8.03 -1.56 15.03
C LYS A 139 7.25 -2.52 15.92
#